data_AF-A0A946U8M2-F1
#
_entry.id   AF-A0A946U8M2-F1
#
_cell.length_a   1.000
_cell.length_b   1.000
_cell.length_c   1.000
_cell.angle_alpha   90.00
_cell.angle_beta   90.00
_cell.angle_gamma   90.00
#
_symmetry.space_group_name_H-M   'P 1'
#
loop_
_entity.id
_entity.type
_entity.pdbx_description
1 polymer ?
#
loop_
_entity_poly.entity_id
_entity_poly.type
_entity_poly.pdbx_seq_one_letter_code
_entity_poly.pdbx_strand_id
1 'polypeptide(L)'
;TIEGWADAMQELMTSYIEGYLVEFNYSEIRHRGSLLKTSGGRAPGHVPLRRALERARNILDGALGRKLKPVECYDIMMHAADAVIAGGVRRSATICLFSPDDGEMMNAKRGNWFTENPQRGRSNNSVKLIRNETSKAQFLRIFQKQKEWGEPGFYFSNDLSHGCNPCCEIGLNPHLEVRDADGNVTIESGWQFCNLTEINGAKLLSEEDFRTAVRAATIIGTLQAGYTSFPYLGETTEKLCQREALLGVSITGMMDSPAVTLDPTLQQKMAKYAIEVNRELSLKIGTEPAARLTCVKPAGSTSLLLGTASGIHPRHARRYLRRAQANKTDPVYRFFNETNPHMCEESVWSANKTDDVITFCVEAPEEAILRSEMSAMDLLKHVHSTQQNWVVPGTARPESNPGLYHNVSNTLTVRDDEWDDVADYIWENRADFTGISMLAATGDKMYQQAPHEEVITAQDETLWNELISKFKPVDYTLMQEHEDVTNLQGEIACAGGACELV
;
A
#
# COMPACT_ATOMS: atom_id res chain seq x y z
N THR A 1 23.28 1.65 12.89
CA THR A 1 22.58 2.35 11.77
C THR A 1 21.32 1.58 11.45
N ILE A 2 20.66 1.78 10.30
CA ILE A 2 19.53 0.90 9.91
C ILE A 2 20.06 -0.50 9.59
N GLU A 3 21.21 -0.56 8.91
CA GLU A 3 21.96 -1.77 8.61
C GLU A 3 22.27 -2.52 9.91
N GLY A 4 22.86 -1.85 10.91
CA GLY A 4 23.13 -2.49 12.20
C GLY A 4 21.89 -2.97 12.98
N TRP A 5 20.68 -2.44 12.69
CA TRP A 5 19.44 -2.98 13.26
C TRP A 5 19.03 -4.29 12.56
N ALA A 6 19.20 -4.36 11.25
CA ALA A 6 18.96 -5.56 10.46
C ALA A 6 20.02 -6.65 10.78
N ASP A 7 21.30 -6.29 10.89
CA ASP A 7 22.38 -7.19 11.30
C ASP A 7 22.10 -7.81 12.68
N ALA A 8 21.57 -7.03 13.63
CA ALA A 8 21.20 -7.54 14.95
C ALA A 8 20.08 -8.61 14.89
N MET A 9 19.10 -8.43 14.00
CA MET A 9 18.05 -9.45 13.80
C MET A 9 18.63 -10.69 13.12
N GLN A 10 19.49 -10.51 12.11
CA GLN A 10 20.19 -11.62 11.46
C GLN A 10 21.02 -12.43 12.46
N GLU A 11 21.83 -11.76 13.27
CA GLU A 11 22.67 -12.39 14.30
C GLU A 11 21.84 -13.17 15.32
N LEU A 12 20.69 -12.63 15.74
CA LEU A 12 19.75 -13.36 16.59
C LEU A 12 19.31 -14.67 15.91
N MET A 13 18.86 -14.62 14.67
CA MET A 13 18.42 -15.82 13.94
C MET A 13 19.56 -16.83 13.76
N THR A 14 20.76 -16.37 13.37
CA THR A 14 21.95 -17.20 13.21
C THR A 14 22.34 -17.91 14.50
N SER A 15 22.27 -17.23 15.64
CA SER A 15 22.64 -17.81 16.93
C SER A 15 21.84 -19.07 17.31
N TYR A 16 20.57 -19.15 16.91
CA TYR A 16 19.73 -20.33 17.12
C TYR A 16 19.99 -21.45 16.11
N ILE A 17 20.47 -21.10 14.92
CA ILE A 17 20.85 -22.08 13.88
C ILE A 17 22.19 -22.72 14.22
N GLU A 18 23.17 -21.91 14.65
CA GLU A 18 24.54 -22.35 14.92
C GLU A 18 24.77 -22.78 16.37
N GLY A 19 23.88 -22.43 17.30
CA GLY A 19 23.89 -22.93 18.67
C GLY A 19 24.76 -22.12 19.63
N TYR A 20 24.66 -20.79 19.62
CA TYR A 20 25.31 -19.90 20.58
C TYR A 20 24.34 -18.85 21.13
N LEU A 21 24.76 -18.13 22.18
CA LEU A 21 23.98 -17.05 22.78
C LEU A 21 24.50 -15.70 22.30
N VAL A 22 23.58 -14.80 21.95
CA VAL A 22 23.87 -13.41 21.61
C VAL A 22 23.32 -12.46 22.67
N GLU A 23 24.14 -11.49 23.08
CA GLU A 23 23.75 -10.34 23.90
C GLU A 23 23.93 -9.05 23.11
N PHE A 24 22.93 -8.17 23.13
CA PHE A 24 22.94 -6.92 22.37
C PHE A 24 23.25 -5.71 23.25
N ASN A 25 24.27 -4.94 22.86
CA ASN A 25 24.54 -3.63 23.45
C ASN A 25 23.87 -2.52 22.63
N TYR A 26 23.01 -1.73 23.27
CA TYR A 26 22.26 -0.64 22.63
C TYR A 26 22.86 0.75 22.85
N SER A 27 24.03 0.88 23.50
CA SER A 27 24.62 2.17 23.90
C SER A 27 24.88 3.12 22.73
N GLU A 28 25.24 2.58 21.56
CA GLU A 28 25.55 3.35 20.36
C GLU A 28 24.30 3.75 19.55
N ILE A 29 23.11 3.30 19.96
CA ILE A 29 21.87 3.72 19.31
C ILE A 29 21.51 5.11 19.82
N ARG A 30 21.42 6.05 18.87
CA ARG A 30 20.98 7.43 19.12
C ARG A 30 19.73 7.49 19.99
N HIS A 31 19.71 8.45 20.90
CA HIS A 31 18.62 8.64 21.84
C HIS A 31 17.30 8.98 21.12
N ARG A 32 16.18 8.65 21.78
CA ARG A 32 14.86 9.02 21.29
C ARG A 32 14.77 10.55 21.16
N GLY A 33 14.20 11.02 20.06
CA GLY A 33 14.03 12.45 19.78
C GLY A 33 15.20 13.11 19.03
N SER A 34 16.33 12.42 18.87
CA SER A 34 17.46 12.92 18.08
C SER A 34 17.10 13.06 16.61
N LEU A 35 17.52 14.14 15.94
CA LEU A 35 17.19 14.40 14.54
C LEU A 35 17.77 13.34 13.59
N LEU A 36 16.96 12.93 12.61
CA LEU A 36 17.39 12.03 11.54
C LEU A 36 17.78 12.85 10.30
N LYS A 37 19.09 12.90 10.01
CA LYS A 37 19.65 13.74 8.94
C LYS A 37 19.14 13.40 7.54
N THR A 38 18.86 12.13 7.26
CA THR A 38 18.56 11.64 5.90
C THR A 38 17.08 11.52 5.60
N SER A 39 16.28 11.05 6.56
CA SER A 39 14.85 10.80 6.35
C SER A 39 13.96 11.98 6.72
N GLY A 40 14.49 13.00 7.41
CA GLY A 40 13.65 13.90 8.21
C GLY A 40 13.07 13.19 9.43
N GLY A 41 12.56 13.97 10.39
CA GLY A 41 11.96 13.46 11.63
C GLY A 41 12.95 13.11 12.74
N ARG A 42 12.51 12.28 13.71
CA ARG A 42 13.21 12.03 14.98
C ARG A 42 13.43 10.57 15.26
N ALA A 43 14.55 10.23 15.88
CA ALA A 43 14.89 8.86 16.17
C ALA A 43 13.94 8.26 17.22
N PRO A 44 13.53 6.99 17.05
CA PRO A 44 12.65 6.33 18.00
C PRO A 44 13.37 5.85 19.29
N GLY A 45 14.71 5.88 19.30
CA GLY A 45 15.54 5.28 20.34
C GLY A 45 15.68 3.77 20.19
N HIS A 46 16.37 3.12 21.13
CA HIS A 46 16.66 1.67 21.07
C HIS A 46 15.49 0.76 21.49
N VAL A 47 14.52 1.28 22.23
CA VAL A 47 13.46 0.46 22.85
C VAL A 47 12.66 -0.36 21.84
N PRO A 48 12.26 0.17 20.65
CA PRO A 48 11.56 -0.63 19.64
C PRO A 48 12.39 -1.81 19.14
N LEU A 49 13.67 -1.60 18.79
CA LEU A 49 14.57 -2.68 18.36
C LEU A 49 14.70 -3.75 19.45
N ARG A 50 14.98 -3.34 20.69
CA ARG A 50 15.09 -4.27 21.82
C ARG A 50 13.84 -5.12 21.98
N ARG A 51 12.64 -4.50 21.91
CA ARG A 51 11.37 -5.23 22.00
C ARG A 51 11.20 -6.24 20.87
N ALA A 52 11.54 -5.87 19.63
CA ALA A 52 11.44 -6.79 18.50
C ALA A 52 12.39 -7.99 18.64
N LEU A 53 13.66 -7.74 19.01
CA LEU A 53 14.64 -8.81 19.24
C LEU A 53 14.21 -9.75 20.36
N GLU A 54 13.75 -9.22 21.50
CA GLU A 54 13.30 -10.05 22.62
C GLU A 54 12.01 -10.83 22.29
N ARG A 55 11.09 -10.26 21.52
CA ARG A 55 9.89 -10.98 21.06
C ARG A 55 10.24 -12.10 20.08
N ALA A 56 11.14 -11.84 19.13
CA ALA A 56 11.67 -12.86 18.22
C ALA A 56 12.39 -13.97 19.00
N ARG A 57 13.23 -13.61 19.98
CA ARG A 57 13.93 -14.55 20.87
C ARG A 57 12.95 -15.49 21.58
N ASN A 58 11.90 -14.96 22.18
CA ASN A 58 10.88 -15.78 22.86
C ASN A 58 10.21 -16.81 21.92
N ILE A 59 9.98 -16.44 20.65
CA ILE A 59 9.44 -17.36 19.65
C ILE A 59 10.46 -18.46 19.33
N LEU A 60 11.73 -18.08 19.13
CA LEU A 60 12.82 -19.01 18.83
C LEU A 60 13.08 -19.99 20.00
N ASP A 61 13.06 -19.50 21.24
CA ASP A 61 13.16 -20.33 22.46
C ASP A 61 12.03 -21.37 22.53
N GLY A 62 10.80 -20.97 22.18
CA GLY A 62 9.65 -21.87 22.11
C GLY A 62 9.73 -22.89 20.96
N ALA A 63 10.66 -22.71 20.02
CA ALA A 63 10.87 -23.57 18.86
C ALA A 63 12.14 -24.44 18.94
N LEU A 64 12.86 -24.44 20.07
CA LEU A 64 14.04 -25.27 20.25
C LEU A 64 13.75 -26.75 19.99
N GLY A 65 14.61 -27.39 19.20
CA GLY A 65 14.48 -28.80 18.82
C GLY A 65 13.45 -29.10 17.73
N ARG A 66 12.80 -28.08 17.14
CA ARG A 66 11.86 -28.24 16.02
C ARG A 66 12.05 -27.14 14.98
N LYS A 67 11.35 -27.26 13.85
CA LYS A 67 11.24 -26.17 12.87
C LYS A 67 10.22 -25.14 13.34
N LEU A 68 10.44 -23.88 12.96
CA LEU A 68 9.44 -22.83 13.09
C LEU A 68 8.21 -23.16 12.24
N LYS A 69 7.03 -22.85 12.77
CA LYS A 69 5.78 -22.87 12.03
C LYS A 69 5.67 -21.60 11.17
N PRO A 70 4.88 -21.60 10.09
CA PRO A 70 4.68 -20.42 9.26
C PRO A 70 4.19 -19.20 10.04
N VAL A 71 3.27 -19.38 11.01
CA VAL A 71 2.78 -18.28 11.87
C VAL A 71 3.88 -17.69 12.76
N GLU A 72 4.85 -18.50 13.18
CA GLU A 72 5.98 -18.03 13.99
C GLU A 72 6.96 -17.22 13.14
N CYS A 73 7.25 -17.67 11.91
CA CYS A 73 8.02 -16.90 10.94
C CYS A 73 7.34 -15.55 10.64
N TYR A 74 6.02 -15.58 10.43
CA TYR A 74 5.20 -14.39 10.23
C TYR A 74 5.29 -13.43 11.43
N ASP A 75 5.10 -13.92 12.66
CA ASP A 75 5.14 -13.08 13.87
C ASP A 75 6.53 -12.45 14.11
N ILE A 76 7.63 -13.17 13.83
CA ILE A 76 8.99 -12.61 13.89
C ILE A 76 9.11 -11.40 12.93
N MET A 77 8.65 -11.56 11.68
CA MET A 77 8.67 -10.47 10.70
C MET A 77 7.75 -9.31 11.10
N MET A 78 6.61 -9.58 11.74
CA MET A 78 5.69 -8.55 12.22
C MET A 78 6.28 -7.76 13.39
N HIS A 79 7.00 -8.43 14.31
CA HIS A 79 7.76 -7.76 15.36
C HIS A 79 8.89 -6.90 14.80
N ALA A 80 9.58 -7.36 13.75
CA ALA A 80 10.56 -6.55 13.04
C ALA A 80 9.89 -5.31 12.40
N ALA A 81 8.75 -5.48 11.73
CA ALA A 81 7.98 -4.41 11.11
C ALA A 81 7.50 -3.37 12.14
N ASP A 82 7.11 -3.79 13.35
CA ASP A 82 6.75 -2.91 14.47
C ASP A 82 7.93 -2.06 14.99
N ALA A 83 9.17 -2.57 14.90
CA ALA A 83 10.36 -1.83 15.29
C ALA A 83 10.80 -0.81 14.24
N VAL A 84 10.49 -1.04 12.97
CA VAL A 84 10.81 -0.12 11.88
C VAL A 84 9.83 1.04 11.91
N ILE A 85 10.35 2.19 12.33
CA ILE A 85 9.62 3.46 12.31
C ILE A 85 10.39 4.43 11.41
N ALA A 86 10.04 4.45 10.13
CA ALA A 86 10.64 5.35 9.16
C ALA A 86 10.36 6.82 9.57
N GLY A 87 11.41 7.65 9.59
CA GLY A 87 11.33 9.03 10.07
C GLY A 87 10.94 9.19 11.55
N GLY A 88 10.82 8.09 12.31
CA GLY A 88 10.33 8.11 13.68
C GLY A 88 8.82 8.08 13.87
N VAL A 89 8.04 8.10 12.78
CA VAL A 89 6.56 8.08 12.88
C VAL A 89 5.87 7.09 11.91
N ARG A 90 6.43 6.82 10.72
CA ARG A 90 5.80 5.91 9.76
C ARG A 90 6.10 4.46 10.09
N ARG A 91 5.06 3.71 10.45
CA ARG A 91 5.16 2.27 10.68
C ARG A 91 5.23 1.52 9.34
N SER A 92 5.93 0.40 9.33
CA SER A 92 5.96 -0.50 8.17
C SER A 92 4.59 -1.10 7.91
N ALA A 93 4.30 -1.33 6.63
CA ALA A 93 3.16 -2.09 6.15
C ALA A 93 3.69 -3.22 5.26
N THR A 94 3.23 -4.45 5.49
CA THR A 94 3.64 -5.64 4.76
C THR A 94 2.45 -6.33 4.12
N ILE A 95 2.73 -7.26 3.20
CA ILE A 95 1.78 -8.28 2.78
C ILE A 95 2.36 -9.65 3.08
N CYS A 96 1.53 -10.55 3.60
CA CYS A 96 1.88 -11.93 3.87
C CYS A 96 1.11 -12.82 2.90
N LEU A 97 1.84 -13.49 2.00
CA LEU A 97 1.29 -14.50 1.10
C LEU A 97 1.56 -15.89 1.70
N PHE A 98 0.51 -16.67 1.96
CA PHE A 98 0.63 -17.97 2.62
C PHE A 98 -0.20 -19.07 1.94
N SER A 99 0.11 -20.32 2.27
CA SER A 99 -0.48 -21.50 1.63
C SER A 99 -1.96 -21.70 1.99
N PRO A 100 -2.79 -22.21 1.07
CA PRO A 100 -4.23 -22.35 1.28
C PRO A 100 -4.66 -23.43 2.29
N ASP A 101 -3.74 -24.32 2.66
CA ASP A 101 -3.88 -25.40 3.63
C ASP A 101 -3.38 -25.03 5.03
N ASP A 102 -2.77 -23.86 5.21
CA ASP A 102 -2.28 -23.40 6.51
C ASP A 102 -3.43 -22.85 7.36
N GLY A 103 -3.96 -23.70 8.24
CA GLY A 103 -5.04 -23.35 9.15
C GLY A 103 -4.65 -22.34 10.23
N GLU A 104 -3.38 -22.27 10.66
CA GLU A 104 -2.94 -21.30 11.67
C GLU A 104 -2.88 -19.89 11.06
N MET A 105 -2.28 -19.76 9.87
CA MET A 105 -2.23 -18.50 9.12
C MET A 105 -3.62 -18.01 8.68
N MET A 106 -4.49 -18.92 8.25
CA MET A 106 -5.88 -18.62 7.88
C MET A 106 -6.68 -17.99 9.03
N ASN A 107 -6.30 -18.27 10.29
CA ASN A 107 -6.96 -17.73 11.49
C ASN A 107 -6.08 -16.73 12.25
N ALA A 108 -4.95 -16.29 11.70
CA ALA A 108 -3.96 -15.46 12.42
C ALA A 108 -4.53 -14.12 12.90
N LYS A 109 -5.52 -13.56 12.18
CA LYS A 109 -6.20 -12.30 12.51
C LYS A 109 -7.69 -12.51 12.85
N ARG A 110 -8.02 -13.62 13.53
CA ARG A 110 -9.37 -13.92 14.03
C ARG A 110 -9.44 -13.74 15.55
N GLY A 111 -10.63 -13.41 16.08
CA GLY A 111 -10.85 -13.26 17.52
C GLY A 111 -10.16 -12.02 18.09
N ASN A 112 -9.59 -12.13 19.29
CA ASN A 112 -8.97 -11.01 20.01
C ASN A 112 -7.52 -10.72 19.60
N TRP A 113 -7.16 -10.99 18.33
CA TRP A 113 -5.80 -10.85 17.83
C TRP A 113 -5.25 -9.43 18.00
N PHE A 114 -6.10 -8.39 17.95
CA PHE A 114 -5.70 -7.00 18.15
C PHE A 114 -5.17 -6.72 19.57
N THR A 115 -5.52 -7.55 20.55
CA THR A 115 -5.01 -7.46 21.93
C THR A 115 -3.92 -8.50 22.18
N GLU A 116 -4.12 -9.73 21.71
CA GLU A 116 -3.21 -10.85 21.99
C GLU A 116 -1.98 -10.87 21.07
N ASN A 117 -2.16 -10.45 19.81
CA ASN A 117 -1.16 -10.45 18.75
C ASN A 117 -1.17 -9.14 17.94
N PRO A 118 -1.05 -7.96 18.60
CA PRO A 118 -1.21 -6.64 17.97
C PRO A 118 -0.22 -6.39 16.82
N GLN A 119 0.95 -7.05 16.83
CA GLN A 119 1.95 -6.95 15.77
C GLN A 119 1.39 -7.36 14.39
N ARG A 120 0.40 -8.27 14.37
CA ARG A 120 -0.22 -8.79 13.13
C ARG A 120 -0.99 -7.71 12.37
N GLY A 121 -1.24 -6.56 12.99
CA GLY A 121 -1.79 -5.37 12.33
C GLY A 121 -0.82 -4.69 11.36
N ARG A 122 0.44 -5.14 11.26
CA ARG A 122 1.43 -4.64 10.28
C ARG A 122 1.31 -5.25 8.90
N SER A 123 0.52 -6.31 8.74
CA SER A 123 0.35 -6.98 7.46
C SER A 123 -1.11 -7.08 7.06
N ASN A 124 -1.33 -6.95 5.75
CA ASN A 124 -2.48 -7.57 5.10
C ASN A 124 -2.12 -9.02 4.77
N ASN A 125 -2.99 -9.98 5.08
CA ASN A 125 -2.71 -11.39 4.87
C ASN A 125 -3.57 -11.93 3.72
N SER A 126 -2.94 -12.59 2.75
CA SER A 126 -3.63 -13.15 1.59
C SER A 126 -3.22 -14.60 1.32
N VAL A 127 -4.20 -15.44 1.02
CA VAL A 127 -3.95 -16.82 0.61
C VAL A 127 -3.46 -16.83 -0.83
N LYS A 128 -2.30 -17.44 -1.09
CA LYS A 128 -1.76 -17.60 -2.43
C LYS A 128 -2.43 -18.77 -3.15
N LEU A 129 -3.04 -18.49 -4.30
CA LEU A 129 -3.82 -19.42 -5.10
C LEU A 129 -3.19 -19.58 -6.49
N ILE A 130 -2.63 -20.76 -6.77
CA ILE A 130 -2.10 -21.08 -8.10
C ILE A 130 -3.28 -21.32 -9.06
N ARG A 131 -3.38 -20.52 -10.13
CA ARG A 131 -4.60 -20.39 -10.96
C ARG A 131 -5.07 -21.70 -11.60
N ASN A 132 -4.13 -22.56 -12.01
CA ASN A 132 -4.40 -23.86 -12.65
C ASN A 132 -4.54 -25.02 -11.65
N GLU A 133 -4.21 -24.82 -10.37
CA GLU A 133 -4.30 -25.85 -9.32
C GLU A 133 -5.47 -25.61 -8.35
N THR A 134 -5.90 -24.35 -8.23
CA THR A 134 -6.97 -23.96 -7.32
C THR A 134 -8.33 -24.42 -7.83
N SER A 135 -9.15 -24.99 -6.96
CA SER A 135 -10.55 -25.33 -7.26
C SER A 135 -11.52 -24.20 -6.89
N LYS A 136 -12.69 -24.13 -7.53
CA LYS A 136 -13.73 -23.13 -7.20
C LYS A 136 -14.13 -23.22 -5.72
N ALA A 137 -14.28 -24.44 -5.19
CA ALA A 137 -14.63 -24.67 -3.79
C ALA A 137 -13.58 -24.11 -2.82
N GLN A 138 -12.29 -24.24 -3.16
CA GLN A 138 -11.20 -23.68 -2.36
C GLN A 138 -11.21 -22.15 -2.38
N PHE A 139 -11.42 -21.53 -3.54
CA PHE A 139 -11.59 -20.09 -3.67
C PHE A 139 -12.79 -19.58 -2.85
N LEU A 140 -13.98 -20.16 -3.04
CA LEU A 140 -15.19 -19.73 -2.33
C LEU A 140 -15.05 -19.84 -0.80
N ARG A 141 -14.33 -20.85 -0.30
CA ARG A 141 -14.02 -20.97 1.13
C ARG A 141 -13.20 -19.79 1.67
N ILE A 142 -12.26 -19.28 0.89
CA ILE A 142 -11.41 -18.14 1.27
C ILE A 142 -12.19 -16.84 1.11
N PHE A 143 -12.91 -16.69 0.01
CA PHE A 143 -13.80 -15.57 -0.25
C PHE A 143 -14.81 -15.36 0.88
N GLN A 144 -15.44 -16.44 1.35
CA GLN A 144 -16.37 -16.40 2.48
C GLN A 144 -15.72 -15.89 3.77
N LYS A 145 -14.44 -16.23 4.03
CA LYS A 145 -13.70 -15.71 5.19
C LYS A 145 -13.44 -14.22 5.08
N GLN A 146 -13.06 -13.76 3.89
CA GLN A 146 -12.88 -12.33 3.63
C GLN A 146 -14.21 -11.56 3.82
N LYS A 147 -15.33 -12.12 3.36
CA LYS A 147 -16.67 -11.55 3.59
C LYS A 147 -17.01 -11.43 5.07
N GLU A 148 -16.72 -12.46 5.87
CA GLU A 148 -17.05 -12.49 7.30
C GLU A 148 -16.13 -11.62 8.17
N TRP A 149 -14.85 -11.55 7.84
CA TRP A 149 -13.81 -11.04 8.75
C TRP A 149 -12.94 -9.93 8.14
N GLY A 150 -13.12 -9.59 6.86
CA GLY A 150 -12.27 -8.67 6.09
C GLY A 150 -10.95 -9.30 5.60
N GLU A 151 -10.46 -10.34 6.28
CA GLU A 151 -9.21 -11.04 5.98
C GLU A 151 -9.28 -12.53 6.35
N PRO A 152 -8.43 -13.41 5.77
CA PRO A 152 -7.43 -13.12 4.75
C PRO A 152 -8.05 -12.87 3.37
N GLY A 153 -7.38 -12.07 2.55
CA GLY A 153 -7.69 -11.94 1.13
C GLY A 153 -7.19 -13.14 0.32
N PHE A 154 -7.22 -13.01 -1.01
CA PHE A 154 -6.63 -13.98 -1.93
C PHE A 154 -5.64 -13.31 -2.89
N TYR A 155 -4.67 -14.09 -3.36
CA TYR A 155 -3.71 -13.69 -4.39
C TYR A 155 -3.60 -14.79 -5.44
N PHE A 156 -4.19 -14.57 -6.62
CA PHE A 156 -4.05 -15.46 -7.76
C PHE A 156 -2.66 -15.30 -8.39
N SER A 157 -1.97 -16.42 -8.57
CA SER A 157 -0.63 -16.48 -9.16
C SER A 157 -0.54 -17.57 -10.22
N ASN A 158 0.41 -17.38 -11.15
CA ASN A 158 0.81 -18.41 -12.10
C ASN A 158 2.07 -19.17 -11.64
N ASP A 159 2.78 -18.65 -10.64
CA ASP A 159 4.02 -19.25 -10.14
C ASP A 159 4.19 -19.02 -8.62
N LEU A 160 4.87 -19.95 -7.94
CA LEU A 160 5.14 -19.88 -6.50
C LEU A 160 6.18 -18.81 -6.13
N SER A 161 7.01 -18.36 -7.07
CA SER A 161 7.96 -17.25 -6.89
C SER A 161 7.30 -15.87 -6.95
N HIS A 162 6.18 -15.72 -7.69
CA HIS A 162 5.55 -14.41 -7.87
C HIS A 162 4.95 -13.87 -6.56
N GLY A 163 5.19 -12.60 -6.27
CA GLY A 163 4.59 -11.87 -5.17
C GLY A 163 4.17 -10.47 -5.58
N CYS A 164 3.99 -9.60 -4.61
CA CYS A 164 3.66 -8.21 -4.86
C CYS A 164 4.14 -7.30 -3.72
N ASN A 165 4.11 -6.00 -3.98
CA ASN A 165 4.23 -4.99 -2.93
C ASN A 165 2.96 -4.99 -2.04
N PRO A 166 2.98 -4.34 -0.85
CA PRO A 166 1.88 -4.41 0.11
C PRO A 166 0.49 -3.97 -0.38
N CYS A 167 0.44 -3.07 -1.37
CA CYS A 167 -0.81 -2.61 -1.99
C CYS A 167 -1.28 -3.51 -3.16
N CYS A 168 -0.52 -4.54 -3.51
CA CYS A 168 -0.81 -5.53 -4.54
C CYS A 168 -0.99 -4.97 -5.97
N GLU A 169 -0.49 -3.76 -6.27
CA GLU A 169 -0.49 -3.13 -7.60
C GLU A 169 0.73 -3.50 -8.44
N ILE A 170 1.88 -3.80 -7.82
CA ILE A 170 3.11 -4.18 -8.51
C ILE A 170 3.39 -5.67 -8.31
N GLY A 171 3.29 -6.45 -9.38
CA GLY A 171 3.77 -7.83 -9.43
C GLY A 171 5.29 -7.93 -9.42
N LEU A 172 5.83 -8.71 -8.49
CA LEU A 172 7.26 -8.90 -8.21
C LEU A 172 7.65 -10.37 -8.40
N ASN A 173 8.85 -10.64 -8.91
CA ASN A 173 9.50 -11.93 -8.81
C ASN A 173 10.88 -11.77 -8.14
N PRO A 174 10.98 -11.99 -6.81
CA PRO A 174 12.22 -11.86 -6.07
C PRO A 174 13.22 -13.01 -6.29
N HIS A 175 13.02 -13.88 -7.31
CA HIS A 175 13.92 -14.99 -7.62
C HIS A 175 14.84 -14.66 -8.81
N LEU A 176 16.13 -14.96 -8.64
CA LEU A 176 17.15 -14.85 -9.65
C LEU A 176 17.71 -16.24 -9.95
N GLU A 177 17.61 -16.69 -11.20
CA GLU A 177 18.36 -17.85 -11.68
C GLU A 177 19.82 -17.48 -11.89
N VAL A 178 20.72 -18.15 -11.17
CA VAL A 178 22.17 -18.00 -11.32
C VAL A 178 22.73 -19.29 -11.91
N ARG A 179 23.41 -19.17 -13.05
CA ARG A 179 24.08 -20.28 -13.74
C ARG A 179 25.57 -20.20 -13.50
N ASP A 180 26.14 -21.26 -12.96
CA ASP A 180 27.60 -21.37 -12.81
C ASP A 180 28.28 -21.73 -14.14
N ALA A 181 29.62 -21.77 -14.12
CA ALA A 181 30.43 -22.08 -15.30
C ALA A 181 30.23 -23.52 -15.83
N ASP A 182 29.76 -24.42 -14.99
CA ASP A 182 29.47 -25.83 -15.32
C ASP A 182 28.02 -26.03 -15.80
N GLY A 183 27.20 -24.97 -15.79
CA GLY A 183 25.82 -24.95 -16.24
C GLY A 183 24.80 -25.33 -15.17
N ASN A 184 25.20 -25.50 -13.90
CA ASN A 184 24.26 -25.74 -12.81
C ASN A 184 23.47 -24.47 -12.52
N VAL A 185 22.16 -24.63 -12.29
CA VAL A 185 21.25 -23.53 -11.95
C VAL A 185 21.01 -23.53 -10.46
N THR A 186 21.20 -22.37 -9.84
CA THR A 186 20.77 -22.09 -8.46
C THR A 186 19.76 -20.95 -8.47
N ILE A 187 18.88 -20.93 -7.47
CA ILE A 187 17.95 -19.82 -7.26
C ILE A 187 18.45 -19.01 -6.08
N GLU A 188 18.76 -17.76 -6.33
CA GLU A 188 18.97 -16.78 -5.28
C GLU A 188 17.72 -15.92 -5.11
N SER A 189 17.52 -15.38 -3.91
CA SER A 189 16.41 -14.49 -3.60
C SER A 189 16.90 -13.12 -3.16
N GLY A 190 16.26 -12.06 -3.65
CA GLY A 190 16.57 -10.68 -3.29
C GLY A 190 15.32 -9.81 -3.29
N TRP A 191 15.51 -8.50 -3.31
CA TRP A 191 14.40 -7.54 -3.28
C TRP A 191 14.10 -6.96 -4.66
N GLN A 192 12.86 -6.54 -4.84
CA GLN A 192 12.42 -5.73 -5.98
C GLN A 192 11.57 -4.57 -5.49
N PHE A 193 11.59 -3.48 -6.26
CA PHE A 193 10.98 -2.22 -5.85
C PHE A 193 9.94 -1.75 -6.87
N CYS A 194 8.99 -0.97 -6.36
CA CYS A 194 8.04 -0.25 -7.18
C CYS A 194 8.60 1.15 -7.49
N ASN A 195 8.67 1.52 -8.78
CA ASN A 195 9.03 2.87 -9.22
C ASN A 195 7.77 3.60 -9.71
N LEU A 196 6.93 3.99 -8.74
CA LEU A 196 5.60 4.52 -8.96
C LEU A 196 5.63 6.00 -9.37
N THR A 197 4.79 6.35 -10.34
CA THR A 197 4.47 7.72 -10.75
C THR A 197 2.95 7.84 -10.91
N GLU A 198 2.39 9.01 -10.63
CA GLU A 198 0.94 9.20 -10.60
C GLU A 198 0.51 10.29 -11.60
N ILE A 199 -0.37 9.92 -12.52
CA ILE A 199 -1.02 10.83 -13.47
C ILE A 199 -2.31 11.36 -12.83
N ASN A 200 -2.53 12.68 -12.93
CA ASN A 200 -3.79 13.30 -12.53
C ASN A 200 -4.86 13.08 -13.62
N GLY A 201 -5.69 12.05 -13.44
CA GLY A 201 -6.79 11.68 -14.34
C GLY A 201 -7.84 12.78 -14.52
N ALA A 202 -8.10 13.59 -13.49
CA ALA A 202 -9.05 14.70 -13.56
C ALA A 202 -8.60 15.84 -14.50
N LYS A 203 -7.33 15.84 -14.93
CA LYS A 203 -6.79 16.81 -15.91
C LYS A 203 -6.70 16.26 -17.33
N LEU A 204 -7.10 15.00 -17.55
CA LEU A 204 -7.06 14.39 -18.87
C LEU A 204 -8.38 14.65 -19.59
N LEU A 205 -8.41 15.67 -20.44
CA LEU A 205 -9.59 16.08 -21.20
C LEU A 205 -9.52 15.65 -22.69
N SER A 206 -8.35 15.19 -23.12
CA SER A 206 -8.09 14.77 -24.49
C SER A 206 -7.02 13.66 -24.55
N GLU A 207 -6.88 13.03 -25.72
CA GLU A 207 -5.78 12.10 -25.98
C GLU A 207 -4.41 12.76 -25.80
N GLU A 208 -4.26 14.04 -26.19
CA GLU A 208 -2.98 14.75 -26.11
C GLU A 208 -2.56 15.05 -24.67
N ASP A 209 -3.53 15.37 -23.79
CA ASP A 209 -3.27 15.50 -22.35
C ASP A 209 -2.77 14.17 -21.78
N PHE A 210 -3.43 13.07 -22.16
CA PHE A 210 -3.07 11.73 -21.69
C PHE A 210 -1.67 11.35 -22.19
N ARG A 211 -1.38 11.60 -23.46
CA ARG A 211 -0.05 11.38 -24.05
C ARG A 211 1.04 12.17 -23.33
N THR A 212 0.81 13.44 -23.06
CA THR A 212 1.76 14.31 -22.35
C THR A 212 2.03 13.80 -20.94
N ALA A 213 0.97 13.45 -20.20
CA ALA A 213 1.08 12.94 -18.84
C ALA A 213 1.81 11.59 -18.78
N VAL A 214 1.49 10.65 -19.69
CA VAL A 214 2.16 9.36 -19.78
C VAL A 214 3.64 9.52 -20.09
N ARG A 215 3.99 10.41 -21.02
CA ARG A 215 5.40 10.69 -21.33
C ARG A 215 6.15 11.18 -20.09
N ALA A 216 5.60 12.15 -19.37
CA ALA A 216 6.23 12.72 -18.18
C ALA A 216 6.39 11.67 -17.07
N ALA A 217 5.31 10.94 -16.75
CA ALA A 217 5.32 9.90 -15.72
C ALA A 217 6.31 8.77 -16.05
N THR A 218 6.32 8.31 -17.30
CA THR A 218 7.26 7.27 -17.76
C THR A 218 8.71 7.72 -17.66
N ILE A 219 9.02 8.98 -18.00
CA ILE A 219 10.37 9.53 -17.88
C ILE A 219 10.84 9.49 -16.42
N ILE A 220 10.01 9.98 -15.49
CA ILE A 220 10.34 9.98 -14.06
C ILE A 220 10.53 8.53 -13.55
N GLY A 221 9.60 7.64 -13.89
CA GLY A 221 9.68 6.24 -13.48
C GLY A 221 10.93 5.52 -14.02
N THR A 222 11.34 5.83 -15.26
CA THR A 222 12.56 5.29 -15.86
C THR A 222 13.82 5.76 -15.13
N LEU A 223 13.88 7.03 -14.74
CA LEU A 223 14.99 7.55 -13.96
C LEU A 223 15.06 6.90 -12.58
N GLN A 224 13.92 6.71 -11.90
CA GLN A 224 13.84 6.02 -10.61
C GLN A 224 14.32 4.57 -10.71
N ALA A 225 13.88 3.83 -11.73
CA ALA A 225 14.28 2.44 -11.95
C ALA A 225 15.77 2.28 -12.29
N GLY A 226 16.46 3.35 -12.70
CA GLY A 226 17.91 3.35 -12.89
C GLY A 226 18.72 3.31 -11.59
N TYR A 227 18.11 3.59 -10.43
CA TYR A 227 18.79 3.55 -9.13
C TYR A 227 18.91 2.11 -8.63
N THR A 228 19.97 1.41 -9.05
CA THR A 228 20.15 -0.03 -8.79
C THR A 228 21.38 -0.37 -7.95
N SER A 229 22.01 0.61 -7.30
CA SER A 229 23.11 0.35 -6.37
C SER A 229 22.57 0.19 -4.95
N PHE A 230 22.70 -1.02 -4.40
CA PHE A 230 22.21 -1.41 -3.08
C PHE A 230 23.29 -2.17 -2.28
N PRO A 231 24.35 -1.49 -1.81
CA PRO A 231 25.49 -2.16 -1.16
C PRO A 231 25.11 -3.06 0.01
N TYR A 232 24.04 -2.73 0.76
CA TYR A 232 23.56 -3.54 1.88
C TYR A 232 22.64 -4.70 1.46
N LEU A 233 21.83 -4.54 0.40
CA LEU A 233 20.91 -5.59 -0.07
C LEU A 233 21.56 -6.60 -1.02
N GLY A 234 22.80 -6.30 -1.46
CA GLY A 234 23.66 -7.21 -2.20
C GLY A 234 23.33 -7.35 -3.68
N GLU A 235 24.24 -8.01 -4.38
CA GLU A 235 24.27 -8.14 -5.83
C GLU A 235 23.01 -8.82 -6.41
N THR A 236 22.44 -9.80 -5.71
CA THR A 236 21.19 -10.47 -6.12
C THR A 236 20.06 -9.45 -6.29
N THR A 237 19.91 -8.52 -5.34
CA THR A 237 18.90 -7.45 -5.38
C THR A 237 19.19 -6.48 -6.52
N GLU A 238 20.44 -6.07 -6.71
CA GLU A 238 20.85 -5.19 -7.80
C GLU A 238 20.52 -5.81 -9.17
N LYS A 239 20.88 -7.08 -9.38
CA LYS A 239 20.57 -7.84 -10.61
C LYS A 239 19.08 -7.98 -10.85
N LEU A 240 18.28 -8.25 -9.82
CA LEU A 240 16.82 -8.34 -9.94
C LEU A 240 16.20 -7.01 -10.38
N CYS A 241 16.68 -5.91 -9.82
CA CYS A 241 16.21 -4.56 -10.17
C CYS A 241 16.67 -4.13 -11.56
N GLN A 242 17.89 -4.46 -11.96
CA GLN A 242 18.41 -4.22 -13.31
C GLN A 242 17.67 -5.05 -14.35
N ARG A 243 17.45 -6.35 -14.09
CA ARG A 243 16.77 -7.28 -15.01
C ARG A 243 15.38 -6.78 -15.40
N GLU A 244 14.62 -6.28 -14.43
CA GLU A 244 13.21 -5.93 -14.67
C GLU A 244 12.94 -4.44 -14.76
N ALA A 245 13.79 -3.58 -14.18
CA ALA A 245 13.67 -2.12 -14.19
C ALA A 245 12.22 -1.65 -14.05
N LEU A 246 11.49 -2.22 -13.08
CA LEU A 246 10.03 -2.12 -12.99
C LEU A 246 9.56 -0.67 -12.86
N LEU A 247 8.54 -0.29 -13.63
CA LEU A 247 7.86 1.01 -13.53
C LEU A 247 6.44 0.78 -12.99
N GLY A 248 5.85 1.83 -12.41
CA GLY A 248 4.45 1.83 -12.03
C GLY A 248 3.80 3.15 -12.39
N VAL A 249 3.53 3.36 -13.68
CA VAL A 249 2.77 4.51 -14.19
C VAL A 249 1.30 4.28 -13.86
N SER A 250 0.86 4.96 -12.80
CA SER A 250 -0.50 4.90 -12.26
C SER A 250 -1.32 6.13 -12.66
N ILE A 251 -2.65 5.99 -12.65
CA ILE A 251 -3.60 7.07 -12.90
C ILE A 251 -4.52 7.17 -11.68
N THR A 252 -4.57 8.33 -11.05
CA THR A 252 -5.54 8.63 -9.98
C THR A 252 -6.63 9.56 -10.48
N GLY A 253 -7.83 9.48 -9.93
CA GLY A 253 -8.96 10.29 -10.38
C GLY A 253 -9.53 9.82 -11.72
N MET A 254 -9.51 8.51 -11.99
CA MET A 254 -10.04 7.99 -13.26
C MET A 254 -11.54 8.30 -13.39
N MET A 255 -12.30 8.17 -12.31
CA MET A 255 -13.74 8.50 -12.30
C MET A 255 -14.05 10.00 -12.40
N ASP A 256 -13.04 10.88 -12.31
CA ASP A 256 -13.21 12.32 -12.56
C ASP A 256 -13.18 12.66 -14.07
N SER A 257 -12.58 11.81 -14.90
CA SER A 257 -12.61 11.95 -16.37
C SER A 257 -12.75 10.57 -17.03
N PRO A 258 -13.89 9.88 -16.84
CA PRO A 258 -14.06 8.50 -17.27
C PRO A 258 -14.04 8.35 -18.79
N ALA A 259 -14.50 9.36 -19.54
CA ALA A 259 -14.52 9.35 -21.00
C ALA A 259 -13.11 9.25 -21.64
N VAL A 260 -12.07 9.67 -20.93
CA VAL A 260 -10.67 9.57 -21.39
C VAL A 260 -9.95 8.45 -20.65
N THR A 261 -10.06 8.42 -19.32
CA THR A 261 -9.24 7.52 -18.49
C THR A 261 -9.75 6.08 -18.45
N LEU A 262 -11.03 5.84 -18.76
CA LEU A 262 -11.63 4.50 -18.85
C LEU A 262 -11.93 4.08 -20.29
N ASP A 263 -11.56 4.87 -21.29
CA ASP A 263 -11.68 4.47 -22.70
C ASP A 263 -10.65 3.36 -23.00
N PRO A 264 -11.10 2.14 -23.37
CA PRO A 264 -10.21 1.01 -23.64
C PRO A 264 -9.18 1.28 -24.73
N THR A 265 -9.58 2.01 -25.79
CA THR A 265 -8.74 2.25 -26.95
C THR A 265 -7.61 3.21 -26.60
N LEU A 266 -7.91 4.29 -25.87
CA LEU A 266 -6.94 5.25 -25.37
C LEU A 266 -6.01 4.60 -24.34
N GLN A 267 -6.54 3.81 -23.39
CA GLN A 267 -5.71 3.08 -22.43
C GLN A 267 -4.69 2.17 -23.15
N GLN A 268 -5.12 1.37 -24.13
CA GLN A 268 -4.20 0.49 -24.87
C GLN A 268 -3.14 1.27 -25.64
N LYS A 269 -3.56 2.36 -26.30
CA LYS A 269 -2.66 3.22 -27.08
C LYS A 269 -1.62 3.88 -26.18
N MET A 270 -2.04 4.39 -25.03
CA MET A 270 -1.16 5.07 -24.08
C MET A 270 -0.24 4.11 -23.32
N ALA A 271 -0.70 2.90 -23.00
CA ALA A 271 0.14 1.87 -22.39
C ALA A 271 1.30 1.47 -23.32
N LYS A 272 1.02 1.30 -24.61
CA LYS A 272 2.05 1.06 -25.64
C LYS A 272 2.99 2.26 -25.79
N TYR A 273 2.45 3.48 -25.73
CA TYR A 273 3.27 4.69 -25.77
C TYR A 273 4.22 4.81 -24.57
N ALA A 274 3.81 4.38 -23.37
CA ALA A 274 4.70 4.29 -22.21
C ALA A 274 5.91 3.36 -22.50
N ILE A 275 5.68 2.22 -23.16
CA ILE A 275 6.76 1.30 -23.56
C ILE A 275 7.75 1.99 -24.51
N GLU A 276 7.25 2.73 -25.49
CA GLU A 276 8.08 3.48 -26.44
C GLU A 276 8.95 4.53 -25.74
N VAL A 277 8.36 5.33 -24.86
CA VAL A 277 9.07 6.37 -24.10
C VAL A 277 10.13 5.78 -23.17
N ASN A 278 9.80 4.70 -22.45
CA ASN A 278 10.76 4.01 -21.58
C ASN A 278 11.91 3.43 -22.40
N ARG A 279 11.64 2.80 -23.55
CA ARG A 279 12.68 2.26 -24.43
C ARG A 279 13.61 3.35 -24.95
N GLU A 280 13.06 4.49 -25.37
CA GLU A 280 13.86 5.63 -25.82
C GLU A 280 14.81 6.13 -24.72
N LEU A 281 14.30 6.29 -23.49
CA LEU A 281 15.08 6.85 -22.40
C LEU A 281 16.07 5.84 -21.79
N SER A 282 15.66 4.59 -21.57
CA SER A 282 16.53 3.52 -21.03
C SER A 282 17.79 3.34 -21.89
N LEU A 283 17.65 3.36 -23.22
CA LEU A 283 18.78 3.35 -24.16
C LEU A 283 19.71 4.56 -23.99
N LYS A 284 19.18 5.74 -23.69
CA LYS A 284 19.98 6.97 -23.49
C LYS A 284 20.74 6.95 -22.17
N ILE A 285 20.17 6.37 -21.11
CA ILE A 285 20.77 6.33 -19.78
C ILE A 285 21.54 5.04 -19.49
N GLY A 286 21.50 4.06 -20.40
CA GLY A 286 22.25 2.81 -20.28
C GLY A 286 21.66 1.81 -19.28
N THR A 287 20.33 1.80 -19.11
CA THR A 287 19.63 0.81 -18.30
C THR A 287 18.89 -0.19 -19.19
N GLU A 288 18.53 -1.35 -18.64
CA GLU A 288 17.55 -2.20 -19.29
C GLU A 288 16.21 -1.46 -19.42
N PRO A 289 15.43 -1.70 -20.49
CA PRO A 289 14.05 -1.25 -20.53
C PRO A 289 13.25 -1.87 -19.37
N ALA A 290 12.10 -1.33 -19.04
CA ALA A 290 11.23 -1.90 -18.02
C ALA A 290 10.53 -3.16 -18.54
N ALA A 291 10.36 -4.18 -17.69
CA ALA A 291 9.60 -5.38 -18.03
C ALA A 291 8.09 -5.14 -17.98
N ARG A 292 7.65 -4.34 -17.01
CA ARG A 292 6.25 -3.95 -16.75
C ARG A 292 6.22 -2.48 -16.33
N LEU A 293 5.24 -1.74 -16.84
CA LEU A 293 5.24 -0.27 -16.76
C LEU A 293 4.00 0.31 -16.12
N THR A 294 2.81 -0.20 -16.44
CA THR A 294 1.54 0.43 -16.08
C THR A 294 0.85 -0.35 -14.97
N CYS A 295 0.22 0.38 -14.04
CA CYS A 295 -0.56 -0.18 -12.95
C CYS A 295 -1.68 0.78 -12.57
N VAL A 296 -2.50 0.43 -11.58
CA VAL A 296 -3.30 1.42 -10.85
C VAL A 296 -3.10 1.20 -9.36
N LYS A 297 -2.65 2.25 -8.69
CA LYS A 297 -2.45 2.30 -7.25
C LYS A 297 -3.70 2.85 -6.54
N PRO A 298 -4.02 2.42 -5.31
CA PRO A 298 -4.94 3.13 -4.43
C PRO A 298 -4.24 4.41 -3.93
N ALA A 299 -4.53 5.54 -4.58
CA ALA A 299 -3.84 6.81 -4.35
C ALA A 299 -4.43 7.59 -3.16
N GLY A 300 -4.26 7.09 -1.94
CA GLY A 300 -4.73 7.72 -0.70
C GLY A 300 -4.30 9.18 -0.56
N SER A 301 -3.03 9.45 -0.24
CA SER A 301 -2.52 10.81 -0.02
C SER A 301 -2.41 11.64 -1.30
N THR A 302 -1.97 11.02 -2.41
CA THR A 302 -1.75 11.74 -3.68
C THR A 302 -3.04 12.29 -4.26
N SER A 303 -4.17 11.58 -4.13
CA SER A 303 -5.47 12.09 -4.57
C SER A 303 -5.90 13.34 -3.81
N LEU A 304 -5.49 13.50 -2.55
CA LEU A 304 -5.81 14.69 -1.74
C LEU A 304 -5.07 15.91 -2.25
N LEU A 305 -3.77 15.75 -2.49
CA LEU A 305 -2.93 16.81 -3.05
C LEU A 305 -3.45 17.25 -4.42
N LEU A 306 -3.93 16.31 -5.23
CA LEU A 306 -4.45 16.59 -6.56
C LEU A 306 -5.93 17.00 -6.58
N GLY A 307 -6.64 16.85 -5.46
CA GLY A 307 -8.08 17.11 -5.35
C GLY A 307 -8.96 16.15 -6.16
N THR A 308 -8.54 14.89 -6.35
CA THR A 308 -9.21 13.88 -7.19
C THR A 308 -9.89 12.78 -6.38
N ALA A 309 -10.62 11.89 -7.05
CA ALA A 309 -10.90 10.56 -6.51
C ALA A 309 -9.61 9.72 -6.44
N SER A 310 -9.63 8.62 -5.66
CA SER A 310 -8.45 7.79 -5.39
C SER A 310 -8.33 6.64 -6.39
N GLY A 311 -7.28 6.64 -7.21
CA GLY A 311 -7.06 5.61 -8.22
C GLY A 311 -8.24 5.50 -9.19
N ILE A 312 -8.81 4.30 -9.28
CA ILE A 312 -9.98 3.98 -10.11
C ILE A 312 -11.35 4.21 -9.42
N HIS A 313 -11.38 4.54 -8.13
CA HIS A 313 -12.64 4.61 -7.38
C HIS A 313 -13.45 5.87 -7.72
N PRO A 314 -14.78 5.83 -7.54
CA PRO A 314 -15.61 7.04 -7.55
C PRO A 314 -15.30 7.94 -6.34
N ARG A 315 -15.85 9.17 -6.34
CA ARG A 315 -15.80 10.06 -5.17
C ARG A 315 -16.63 9.45 -4.04
N HIS A 316 -16.21 9.67 -2.79
CA HIS A 316 -16.88 9.11 -1.61
C HIS A 316 -18.38 9.49 -1.54
N ALA A 317 -18.67 10.79 -1.60
CA ALA A 317 -20.02 11.34 -1.60
C ALA A 317 -20.04 12.77 -2.14
N ARG A 318 -21.24 13.32 -2.38
CA ARG A 318 -21.43 14.72 -2.82
C ARG A 318 -20.83 15.71 -1.83
N ARG A 319 -21.21 15.58 -0.56
CA ARG A 319 -20.67 16.35 0.57
C ARG A 319 -20.37 15.39 1.71
N TYR A 320 -19.19 15.50 2.29
CA TYR A 320 -18.77 14.67 3.41
C TYR A 320 -17.78 15.41 4.31
N LEU A 321 -17.80 15.05 5.59
CA LEU A 321 -16.80 15.46 6.56
C LEU A 321 -15.61 14.51 6.44
N ARG A 322 -14.42 15.07 6.21
CA ARG A 322 -13.17 14.33 6.18
C ARG A 322 -12.36 14.64 7.43
N ARG A 323 -12.03 13.63 8.22
CA ARG A 323 -11.30 13.80 9.47
C ARG A 323 -9.85 13.40 9.33
N ALA A 324 -8.96 14.24 9.86
CA ALA A 324 -7.53 13.98 9.94
C ALA A 324 -7.09 14.00 11.41
N GLN A 325 -6.46 12.91 11.87
CA GLN A 325 -5.84 12.89 13.19
C GLN A 325 -4.51 13.63 13.15
N ALA A 326 -4.27 14.46 14.15
CA ALA A 326 -3.03 15.23 14.26
C ALA A 326 -2.57 15.27 15.72
N ASN A 327 -1.25 15.19 15.92
CA ASN A 327 -0.71 15.31 17.26
C ASN A 327 -0.83 16.76 17.76
N LYS A 328 -1.22 16.95 19.03
CA LYS A 328 -1.34 18.28 19.66
C LYS A 328 -0.04 19.09 19.64
N THR A 329 1.09 18.41 19.49
CA THR A 329 2.42 19.03 19.43
C THR A 329 2.90 19.35 18.02
N ASP A 330 2.18 18.89 16.99
CA ASP A 330 2.49 19.17 15.61
C ASP A 330 2.30 20.67 15.31
N PRO A 331 3.33 21.36 14.78
CA PRO A 331 3.26 22.81 14.55
C PRO A 331 2.31 23.17 13.42
N VAL A 332 2.14 22.31 12.40
CA VAL A 332 1.17 22.50 11.31
C VAL A 332 -0.24 22.44 11.89
N TYR A 333 -0.51 21.46 12.76
CA TYR A 333 -1.79 21.38 13.47
C TYR A 333 -2.05 22.61 14.35
N ARG A 334 -1.08 23.02 15.16
CA ARG A 334 -1.23 24.19 16.05
C ARG A 334 -1.54 25.46 15.26
N PHE A 335 -0.81 25.70 14.18
CA PHE A 335 -1.01 26.85 13.32
C PHE A 335 -2.39 26.83 12.65
N PHE A 336 -2.87 25.66 12.23
CA PHE A 336 -4.24 25.49 11.74
C PHE A 336 -5.28 25.76 12.83
N ASN A 337 -5.10 25.19 14.02
CA ASN A 337 -6.02 25.30 15.16
C ASN A 337 -6.13 26.74 15.69
N GLU A 338 -5.05 27.53 15.65
CA GLU A 338 -5.09 28.96 15.99
C GLU A 338 -6.04 29.76 15.08
N THR A 339 -6.12 29.36 13.81
CA THR A 339 -6.95 30.03 12.81
C THR A 339 -8.38 29.48 12.78
N ASN A 340 -8.54 28.16 12.94
CA ASN A 340 -9.80 27.42 12.82
C ASN A 340 -10.06 26.47 14.02
N PRO A 341 -10.15 27.00 15.25
CA PRO A 341 -10.32 26.15 16.44
C PRO A 341 -11.65 25.41 16.46
N HIS A 342 -12.67 25.94 15.78
CA HIS A 342 -14.00 25.33 15.68
C HIS A 342 -14.02 24.07 14.80
N MET A 343 -12.95 23.79 14.05
CA MET A 343 -12.81 22.58 13.22
C MET A 343 -11.95 21.51 13.90
N CYS A 344 -11.48 21.77 15.13
CA CYS A 344 -10.58 20.90 15.86
C CYS A 344 -11.22 20.41 17.16
N GLU A 345 -11.14 19.11 17.42
CA GLU A 345 -11.68 18.49 18.66
C GLU A 345 -10.80 17.34 19.16
N GLU A 346 -10.98 16.91 20.42
CA GLU A 346 -10.22 15.79 20.99
C GLU A 346 -10.51 14.50 20.22
N SER A 347 -9.46 13.76 19.84
CA SER A 347 -9.63 12.46 19.18
C SER A 347 -10.21 11.44 20.16
N VAL A 348 -11.35 10.86 19.83
CA VAL A 348 -11.95 9.76 20.64
C VAL A 348 -11.12 8.47 20.56
N TRP A 349 -10.23 8.38 19.58
CA TRP A 349 -9.34 7.24 19.33
C TRP A 349 -7.95 7.41 19.96
N SER A 350 -7.61 8.60 20.47
CA SER A 350 -6.33 8.84 21.13
C SER A 350 -6.34 8.34 22.57
N ALA A 351 -5.97 7.08 22.77
CA ALA A 351 -5.93 6.46 24.10
C ALA A 351 -5.07 7.22 25.13
N ASN A 352 -4.04 7.93 24.67
CA ASN A 352 -3.15 8.75 25.52
C ASN A 352 -3.51 10.24 25.51
N LYS A 353 -4.60 10.64 24.85
CA LYS A 353 -5.07 12.03 24.69
C LYS A 353 -4.03 12.97 24.06
N THR A 354 -3.14 12.41 23.25
CA THR A 354 -2.04 13.11 22.59
C THR A 354 -2.44 13.75 21.27
N ASP A 355 -3.58 13.32 20.72
CA ASP A 355 -3.98 13.64 19.35
C ASP A 355 -5.37 14.27 19.36
N ASP A 356 -5.55 15.23 18.46
CA ASP A 356 -6.81 15.88 18.13
C ASP A 356 -7.21 15.47 16.70
N VAL A 357 -8.45 15.77 16.35
CA VAL A 357 -9.01 15.56 15.02
C VAL A 357 -9.34 16.91 14.41
N ILE A 358 -8.90 17.12 13.17
CA ILE A 358 -9.38 18.20 12.31
C ILE A 358 -10.50 17.66 11.43
N THR A 359 -11.63 18.35 11.37
CA THR A 359 -12.76 18.01 10.48
C THR A 359 -12.84 18.99 9.31
N PHE A 360 -12.57 18.50 8.10
CA PHE A 360 -12.68 19.26 6.86
C PHE A 360 -14.01 19.01 6.15
N CYS A 361 -14.69 20.07 5.73
CA CYS A 361 -15.86 19.98 4.85
C CYS A 361 -15.38 19.80 3.40
N VAL A 362 -15.71 18.67 2.76
CA VAL A 362 -15.31 18.37 1.39
C VAL A 362 -16.53 18.17 0.50
N GLU A 363 -16.54 18.88 -0.63
CA GLU A 363 -17.59 18.81 -1.64
C GLU A 363 -17.01 18.31 -2.97
N ALA A 364 -17.66 17.31 -3.56
CA ALA A 364 -17.26 16.75 -4.85
C ALA A 364 -17.79 17.62 -6.02
N PRO A 365 -17.04 17.73 -7.13
CA PRO A 365 -17.46 18.46 -8.34
C PRO A 365 -18.82 18.00 -8.86
N GLU A 366 -19.67 18.89 -9.39
CA GLU A 366 -21.07 18.61 -9.77
C GLU A 366 -21.22 17.34 -10.63
N GLU A 367 -20.39 17.19 -11.65
CA GLU A 367 -20.31 16.05 -12.58
C GLU A 367 -19.62 14.78 -12.03
N ALA A 368 -19.18 14.77 -10.77
CA ALA A 368 -18.48 13.62 -10.19
C ALA A 368 -19.38 12.39 -10.02
N ILE A 369 -18.85 11.23 -10.40
CA ILE A 369 -19.44 9.94 -10.09
C ILE A 369 -19.21 9.63 -8.61
N LEU A 370 -20.29 9.34 -7.89
CA LEU A 370 -20.28 9.06 -6.46
C LEU A 370 -20.30 7.55 -6.19
N ARG A 371 -19.77 7.15 -5.03
CA ARG A 371 -19.78 5.75 -4.55
C ARG A 371 -21.17 5.16 -4.53
N SER A 372 -22.18 5.95 -4.15
CA SER A 372 -23.59 5.53 -4.10
C SER A 372 -24.19 5.20 -5.47
N GLU A 373 -23.58 5.69 -6.56
CA GLU A 373 -24.06 5.51 -7.94
C GLU A 373 -23.42 4.30 -8.62
N MET A 374 -22.49 3.62 -7.95
CA MET A 374 -21.72 2.51 -8.52
C MET A 374 -21.95 1.22 -7.73
N SER A 375 -22.34 0.15 -8.42
CA SER A 375 -22.39 -1.19 -7.84
C SER A 375 -20.98 -1.77 -7.68
N ALA A 376 -20.82 -2.78 -6.81
CA ALA A 376 -19.55 -3.51 -6.72
C ALA A 376 -19.17 -4.11 -8.07
N MET A 377 -20.17 -4.61 -8.80
CA MET A 377 -20.00 -5.19 -10.13
C MET A 377 -19.61 -4.18 -11.20
N ASP A 378 -20.12 -2.94 -11.14
CA ASP A 378 -19.75 -1.90 -12.11
C ASP A 378 -18.29 -1.49 -11.93
N LEU A 379 -17.86 -1.26 -10.68
CA LEU A 379 -16.46 -0.98 -10.38
C LEU A 379 -15.56 -2.16 -10.80
N LEU A 380 -15.97 -3.40 -10.50
CA LEU A 380 -15.23 -4.60 -10.88
C LEU A 380 -15.09 -4.76 -12.40
N LYS A 381 -16.11 -4.40 -13.19
CA LYS A 381 -16.02 -4.37 -14.65
C LYS A 381 -15.05 -3.29 -15.15
N HIS A 382 -15.02 -2.12 -14.53
CA HIS A 382 -14.03 -1.08 -14.86
C HIS A 382 -12.61 -1.50 -14.49
N VAL A 383 -12.42 -2.18 -13.35
CA VAL A 383 -11.16 -2.78 -12.93
C VAL A 383 -10.70 -3.82 -13.95
N HIS A 384 -11.59 -4.74 -14.34
CA HIS A 384 -11.29 -5.77 -15.34
C HIS A 384 -10.93 -5.15 -16.70
N SER A 385 -11.72 -4.19 -17.18
CA SER A 385 -11.42 -3.47 -18.42
C SER A 385 -10.06 -2.77 -18.35
N THR A 386 -9.75 -2.08 -17.25
CA THR A 386 -8.47 -1.39 -17.08
C THR A 386 -7.31 -2.37 -16.98
N GLN A 387 -7.49 -3.54 -16.36
CA GLN A 387 -6.47 -4.59 -16.36
C GLN A 387 -6.13 -5.04 -17.78
N GLN A 388 -7.16 -5.30 -18.60
CA GLN A 388 -7.03 -5.75 -20.00
C GLN A 388 -6.48 -4.67 -20.94
N ASN A 389 -6.78 -3.39 -20.69
CA ASN A 389 -6.52 -2.31 -21.64
C ASN A 389 -5.39 -1.37 -21.22
N TRP A 390 -5.09 -1.23 -19.93
CA TRP A 390 -4.00 -0.40 -19.42
C TRP A 390 -2.82 -1.23 -18.92
N VAL A 391 -3.08 -2.24 -18.08
CA VAL A 391 -2.03 -2.97 -17.35
C VAL A 391 -1.35 -4.05 -18.20
N VAL A 392 -2.14 -4.97 -18.78
CA VAL A 392 -1.60 -6.03 -19.64
C VAL A 392 -0.85 -5.46 -20.86
N PRO A 393 -1.38 -4.45 -21.60
CA PRO A 393 -0.67 -3.88 -22.74
C PRO A 393 0.58 -3.08 -22.38
N GLY A 394 0.74 -2.65 -21.12
CA GLY A 394 1.96 -2.02 -20.60
C GLY A 394 2.99 -3.00 -20.06
N THR A 395 2.82 -4.31 -20.32
CA THR A 395 3.83 -5.33 -20.06
C THR A 395 4.71 -5.51 -21.29
N ALA A 396 5.90 -4.90 -21.27
CA ALA A 396 6.81 -4.86 -22.41
C ALA A 396 7.59 -6.17 -22.62
N ARG A 397 7.85 -6.91 -21.54
CA ARG A 397 8.60 -8.19 -21.56
C ARG A 397 7.87 -9.30 -20.82
N PRO A 398 6.72 -9.80 -21.33
CA PRO A 398 6.00 -10.90 -20.69
C PRO A 398 6.81 -12.19 -20.57
N GLU A 399 7.82 -12.39 -21.43
CA GLU A 399 8.74 -13.52 -21.39
C GLU A 399 9.70 -13.51 -20.19
N SER A 400 9.92 -12.33 -19.58
CA SER A 400 10.79 -12.23 -18.40
C SER A 400 10.22 -12.95 -17.18
N ASN A 401 8.89 -12.92 -17.04
CA ASN A 401 8.12 -13.58 -15.98
C ASN A 401 6.71 -13.90 -16.50
N PRO A 402 6.54 -15.06 -17.17
CA PRO A 402 5.28 -15.42 -17.82
C PRO A 402 4.08 -15.40 -16.86
N GLY A 403 3.05 -14.63 -17.24
CA GLY A 403 1.83 -14.53 -16.45
C GLY A 403 1.98 -13.74 -15.15
N LEU A 404 3.08 -13.00 -14.97
CA LEU A 404 3.19 -11.95 -13.95
C LEU A 404 2.84 -10.61 -14.59
N TYR A 405 1.84 -9.94 -14.03
CA TYR A 405 1.44 -8.60 -14.42
C TYR A 405 1.49 -7.68 -13.21
N HIS A 406 1.48 -6.38 -13.46
CA HIS A 406 0.98 -5.45 -12.45
C HIS A 406 -0.54 -5.62 -12.31
N ASN A 407 -1.16 -4.84 -11.44
CA ASN A 407 -2.57 -5.00 -11.10
C ASN A 407 -3.25 -3.64 -11.01
N VAL A 408 -4.59 -3.66 -11.13
CA VAL A 408 -5.46 -2.54 -10.80
C VAL A 408 -5.87 -2.70 -9.33
N SER A 409 -5.10 -2.14 -8.41
CA SER A 409 -5.41 -2.27 -6.99
C SER A 409 -6.62 -1.41 -6.62
N ASN A 410 -7.59 -2.06 -5.99
CA ASN A 410 -8.90 -1.51 -5.69
C ASN A 410 -9.49 -2.16 -4.43
N THR A 411 -10.43 -1.45 -3.81
CA THR A 411 -11.29 -1.98 -2.75
C THR A 411 -12.75 -1.86 -3.18
N LEU A 412 -13.40 -3.00 -3.38
CA LEU A 412 -14.83 -3.04 -3.70
C LEU A 412 -15.63 -2.85 -2.42
N THR A 413 -16.55 -1.90 -2.43
CA THR A 413 -17.61 -1.82 -1.42
C THR A 413 -18.75 -2.73 -1.88
N VAL A 414 -19.01 -3.83 -1.17
CA VAL A 414 -19.94 -4.88 -1.59
C VAL A 414 -21.19 -4.85 -0.72
N ARG A 415 -22.36 -4.70 -1.34
CA ARG A 415 -23.66 -4.80 -0.65
C ARG A 415 -24.03 -6.25 -0.39
N ASP A 416 -24.93 -6.48 0.57
CA ASP A 416 -25.29 -7.82 1.04
C ASP A 416 -25.80 -8.73 -0.08
N ASP A 417 -26.47 -8.16 -1.09
CA ASP A 417 -27.04 -8.86 -2.25
C ASP A 417 -26.06 -9.04 -3.43
N GLU A 418 -24.84 -8.48 -3.37
CA GLU A 418 -23.88 -8.51 -4.49
C GLU A 418 -22.77 -9.55 -4.33
N TRP A 419 -22.58 -10.11 -3.13
CA TRP A 419 -21.42 -10.93 -2.81
C TRP A 419 -21.25 -12.18 -3.69
N ASP A 420 -22.35 -12.86 -4.01
CA ASP A 420 -22.31 -14.10 -4.78
C ASP A 420 -21.94 -13.82 -6.25
N ASP A 421 -22.54 -12.77 -6.85
CA ASP A 421 -22.23 -12.32 -8.21
C ASP A 421 -20.76 -11.86 -8.33
N VAL A 422 -20.26 -11.14 -7.32
CA VAL A 422 -18.84 -10.72 -7.26
C VAL A 422 -17.93 -11.94 -7.19
N ALA A 423 -18.25 -12.93 -6.34
CA ALA A 423 -17.44 -14.14 -6.21
C ALA A 423 -17.38 -14.92 -7.53
N ASP A 424 -18.52 -15.11 -8.18
CA ASP A 424 -18.61 -15.83 -9.45
C ASP A 424 -17.87 -15.10 -10.57
N TYR A 425 -18.04 -13.77 -10.68
CA TYR A 425 -17.33 -12.99 -11.69
C TYR A 425 -15.81 -13.02 -11.51
N ILE A 426 -15.32 -12.89 -10.28
CA ILE A 426 -13.88 -12.99 -9.98
C ILE A 426 -13.36 -14.38 -10.36
N TRP A 427 -14.10 -15.44 -10.05
CA TRP A 427 -13.70 -16.81 -10.34
C TRP A 427 -13.65 -17.10 -11.85
N GLU A 428 -14.68 -16.66 -12.58
CA GLU A 428 -14.79 -16.83 -14.03
C GLU A 428 -13.68 -16.10 -14.78
N ASN A 429 -13.30 -14.90 -14.29
CA ASN A 429 -12.26 -14.05 -14.89
C ASN A 429 -10.93 -14.09 -14.10
N ARG A 430 -10.67 -15.14 -13.32
CA ARG A 430 -9.47 -15.24 -12.45
C ARG A 430 -8.14 -15.20 -13.21
N ALA A 431 -8.15 -15.42 -14.52
CA ALA A 431 -6.97 -15.27 -15.37
C ALA A 431 -6.46 -13.82 -15.40
N ASP A 432 -7.37 -12.86 -15.23
CA ASP A 432 -7.08 -11.42 -15.33
C ASP A 432 -6.87 -10.77 -13.97
N PHE A 433 -7.43 -11.34 -12.90
CA PHE A 433 -7.28 -10.80 -11.55
C PHE A 433 -6.09 -11.39 -10.80
N THR A 434 -5.41 -10.55 -10.01
CA THR A 434 -4.34 -10.96 -9.08
C THR A 434 -4.81 -10.90 -7.64
N GLY A 435 -5.16 -9.71 -7.13
CA GLY A 435 -5.73 -9.53 -5.80
C GLY A 435 -6.76 -8.42 -5.81
N ILE A 436 -7.86 -8.62 -5.07
CA ILE A 436 -8.97 -7.67 -4.95
C ILE A 436 -9.28 -7.52 -3.46
N SER A 437 -9.27 -6.28 -2.97
CA SER A 437 -9.74 -5.96 -1.63
C SER A 437 -11.25 -5.75 -1.67
N MET A 438 -11.95 -6.16 -0.61
CA MET A 438 -13.40 -6.05 -0.50
C MET A 438 -13.77 -5.67 0.92
N LEU A 439 -14.74 -4.76 1.05
CA LEU A 439 -15.32 -4.33 2.32
C LEU A 439 -16.84 -4.35 2.22
N ALA A 440 -17.51 -4.67 3.33
CA ALA A 440 -18.96 -4.54 3.41
C ALA A 440 -19.38 -3.07 3.31
N ALA A 441 -20.56 -2.80 2.75
CA ALA A 441 -21.06 -1.45 2.50
C ALA A 441 -21.38 -0.60 3.75
N THR A 442 -21.27 -1.14 4.95
CA THR A 442 -21.56 -0.44 6.19
C THR A 442 -20.29 0.18 6.77
N GLY A 443 -20.27 1.49 7.09
CA GLY A 443 -19.05 2.04 7.71
C GLY A 443 -19.08 3.46 8.26
N ASP A 444 -19.47 4.45 7.46
CA ASP A 444 -19.17 5.86 7.76
C ASP A 444 -19.97 6.47 8.93
N LYS A 445 -21.18 5.98 9.21
CA LYS A 445 -22.00 6.43 10.37
C LYS A 445 -21.94 5.51 11.59
N MET A 446 -21.23 4.37 11.51
CA MET A 446 -21.17 3.41 12.62
C MET A 446 -20.16 3.79 13.70
N TYR A 447 -19.15 4.60 13.35
CA TYR A 447 -18.04 4.94 14.22
C TYR A 447 -18.04 6.44 14.54
N GLN A 448 -17.79 6.78 15.79
CA GLN A 448 -17.53 8.18 16.16
C GLN A 448 -16.26 8.66 15.47
N GLN A 449 -16.29 9.87 14.93
CA GLN A 449 -15.17 10.47 14.19
C GLN A 449 -14.68 9.59 13.02
N ALA A 450 -15.59 8.97 12.25
CA ALA A 450 -15.22 8.24 11.05
C ALA A 450 -14.36 9.11 10.10
N PRO A 451 -13.32 8.54 9.46
CA PRO A 451 -12.41 9.28 8.57
C PRO A 451 -13.13 10.01 7.43
N HIS A 452 -14.20 9.40 6.91
CA HIS A 452 -15.12 9.98 5.94
C HIS A 452 -16.54 9.79 6.48
N GLU A 453 -17.31 10.88 6.56
CA GLU A 453 -18.69 10.85 7.02
C GLU A 453 -19.58 11.64 6.06
N GLU A 454 -20.47 10.94 5.36
CA GLU A 454 -21.41 11.58 4.42
C GLU A 454 -22.37 12.54 5.13
N VAL A 455 -22.65 13.68 4.50
CA VAL A 455 -23.63 14.67 4.97
C VAL A 455 -25.01 14.30 4.41
N ILE A 456 -25.87 13.72 5.25
CA ILE A 456 -27.19 13.20 4.83
C ILE A 456 -28.30 13.75 5.73
N THR A 457 -28.07 13.82 7.04
CA THR A 457 -29.08 14.19 8.02
C THR A 457 -29.11 15.71 8.25
N ALA A 458 -30.22 16.22 8.80
CA ALA A 458 -30.32 17.64 9.18
C ALA A 458 -29.27 18.05 10.24
N GLN A 459 -28.82 17.09 11.07
CA GLN A 459 -27.74 17.33 12.03
C GLN A 459 -26.40 17.50 11.32
N ASP A 460 -26.12 16.67 10.32
CA ASP A 460 -24.89 16.78 9.50
C ASP A 460 -24.86 18.12 8.75
N GLU A 461 -26.00 18.54 8.21
CA GLU A 461 -26.13 19.84 7.53
C GLU A 461 -25.89 21.00 8.49
N THR A 462 -26.38 20.90 9.73
CA THR A 462 -26.14 21.93 10.75
C THR A 462 -24.65 22.00 11.07
N LEU A 463 -24.01 20.87 11.33
CA LEU A 463 -22.56 20.80 11.59
C LEU A 463 -21.74 21.32 10.41
N TRP A 464 -22.06 20.90 9.19
CA TRP A 464 -21.41 21.38 7.97
C TRP A 464 -21.47 22.91 7.87
N ASN A 465 -22.67 23.48 8.02
CA ASN A 465 -22.88 24.93 7.92
C ASN A 465 -22.14 25.69 9.04
N GLU A 466 -22.10 25.15 10.26
CA GLU A 466 -21.35 25.73 11.38
C GLU A 466 -19.84 25.74 11.13
N LEU A 467 -19.29 24.68 10.57
CA LEU A 467 -17.86 24.55 10.26
C LEU A 467 -17.46 25.48 9.12
N ILE A 468 -18.18 25.42 7.99
CA ILE A 468 -17.80 26.15 6.76
C ILE A 468 -18.03 27.66 6.88
N SER A 469 -19.07 28.11 7.59
CA SER A 469 -19.39 29.55 7.73
C SER A 469 -18.33 30.34 8.48
N LYS A 470 -17.51 29.66 9.30
CA LYS A 470 -16.44 30.25 10.11
C LYS A 470 -15.05 29.89 9.59
N PHE A 471 -14.95 29.06 8.55
CA PHE A 471 -13.68 28.63 8.00
C PHE A 471 -12.87 29.82 7.45
N LYS A 472 -11.58 29.82 7.77
CA LYS A 472 -10.61 30.79 7.26
C LYS A 472 -9.45 30.03 6.62
N PRO A 473 -9.10 30.31 5.34
CA PRO A 473 -7.91 29.76 4.73
C PRO A 473 -6.67 30.06 5.58
N VAL A 474 -5.83 29.05 5.78
CA VAL A 474 -4.58 29.17 6.54
C VAL A 474 -3.45 29.48 5.58
N ASP A 475 -2.78 30.61 5.77
CA ASP A 475 -1.58 30.97 5.01
C ASP A 475 -0.34 30.37 5.68
N TYR A 476 0.01 29.15 5.26
CA TYR A 476 1.18 28.45 5.79
C TYR A 476 2.52 29.14 5.49
N THR A 477 2.57 30.17 4.63
CA THR A 477 3.80 30.95 4.43
C THR A 477 4.14 31.85 5.62
N LEU A 478 3.17 32.10 6.50
CA LEU A 478 3.33 32.86 7.74
C LEU A 478 3.72 31.98 8.94
N MET A 479 3.71 30.65 8.77
CA MET A 479 4.07 29.72 9.84
C MET A 479 5.56 29.86 10.16
N GLN A 480 5.87 30.11 11.44
CA GLN A 480 7.24 30.17 11.94
C GLN A 480 7.47 29.06 12.95
N GLU A 481 8.50 28.27 12.73
CA GLU A 481 8.95 27.24 13.66
C GLU A 481 10.23 27.71 14.36
N HIS A 482 10.19 27.81 15.69
CA HIS A 482 11.38 28.09 16.50
C HIS A 482 12.25 26.84 16.67
N GLU A 483 11.62 25.66 16.63
CA GLU A 483 12.27 24.35 16.53
C GLU A 483 11.48 23.52 15.51
N ASP A 484 12.18 22.86 14.58
CA ASP A 484 11.56 21.88 13.68
C ASP A 484 11.18 20.63 14.50
N VAL A 485 9.93 20.62 14.94
CA VAL A 485 9.22 19.47 15.50
C VAL A 485 8.26 18.88 14.47
N THR A 486 8.33 19.35 13.22
CA THR A 486 7.43 18.96 12.14
C THR A 486 7.69 17.53 11.73
N ASN A 487 6.62 16.74 11.82
CA ASN A 487 6.66 15.36 11.41
C ASN A 487 6.28 15.26 9.92
N LEU A 488 7.27 15.36 9.04
CA LEU A 488 7.07 15.40 7.58
C LEU A 488 6.51 14.10 6.94
N GLN A 489 6.18 13.06 7.70
CA GLN A 489 5.94 11.70 7.17
C GLN A 489 4.78 10.93 7.83
N GLY A 490 3.68 11.61 8.18
CA GLY A 490 2.55 11.03 8.92
C GLY A 490 1.73 9.95 8.20
N GLU A 491 1.70 9.91 6.87
CA GLU A 491 0.80 9.00 6.13
C GLU A 491 1.54 7.82 5.45
N ILE A 492 0.93 6.63 5.55
CA ILE A 492 1.41 5.42 4.87
C ILE A 492 1.04 5.52 3.39
N ALA A 493 1.99 5.92 2.54
CA ALA A 493 1.77 6.07 1.10
C ALA A 493 1.32 4.77 0.36
N CYS A 494 1.48 3.59 1.00
CA CYS A 494 1.15 2.28 0.43
C CYS A 494 0.52 1.36 1.50
N ALA A 495 -0.63 1.76 2.08
CA ALA A 495 -1.28 1.01 3.15
C ALA A 495 -2.30 -0.05 2.72
N GLY A 496 -2.66 -0.13 1.43
CA GLY A 496 -3.62 -1.10 0.88
C GLY A 496 -4.84 -1.34 1.78
N GLY A 497 -5.83 -0.44 1.77
CA GLY A 497 -7.06 -0.59 2.57
C GLY A 497 -6.92 -0.42 4.09
N ALA A 498 -5.71 -0.48 4.67
CA ALA A 498 -5.52 -0.38 6.12
C ALA A 498 -5.81 1.01 6.72
N CYS A 499 -5.98 2.05 5.89
CA CYS A 499 -6.26 3.42 6.33
C CYS A 499 -7.75 3.79 6.37
N GLU A 500 -8.68 2.92 5.98
CA GLU A 500 -10.11 3.28 5.95
C GLU A 500 -10.93 2.73 7.12
N LEU A 501 -10.42 1.73 7.85
CA LEU A 501 -11.17 1.04 8.92
C LEU A 501 -10.77 1.43 10.35
N VAL A 502 -9.83 2.35 10.55
CA VAL A 502 -9.38 2.76 11.90
C VAL A 502 -9.24 4.27 12.01
#